data_AF-A0A158PFK7-F1
#
_entry.id   AF-A0A158PFK7-F1
#
_cell.length_a   1.000
_cell.length_b   1.000
_cell.length_c   1.000
_cell.angle_alpha   90.00
_cell.angle_beta   90.00
_cell.angle_gamma   90.00
#
_symmetry.space_group_name_H-M   'P 1'
#
loop_
_entity.id
_entity.type
_entity.pdbx_description
1 polymer ?
#
loop_
_entity_poly.entity_id
_entity_poly.type
_entity_poly.pdbx_seq_one_letter_code
_entity_poly.pdbx_strand_id
1 'polypeptide(L)'
;MRTKQMYNENGDLSFPSDSAPKKELKQGEIDIRALQQKRHLAEITRTRIEEDMRENHPFFDRPLFVIGRASRLREFCKKVVHSRYDSCDDGSNGSTKTKRRFKEIRTLIGIMPYLDWGMVTVTIFSCISMLFESPWPTTGENLIADYVFVLTMTFELLVKIVANGLFFTPKAVVSDVGGVMTMFIYFTSVTFLMWMPRHVEINSFAQLLMIFRAMRPLRVYTLVPHIRRVVLEFFRGFKEILLVTILMIVVMFIFASFGVQIVGGKLASCNDPTIKSRENCTGIFWQKIFVTRLEVYGKDDEDMHPKILVPRVWTNPRNFNFDHVGNAMLALFETLSYKGWNVIRDILWNRQGPVSYFFATSKQLTNGFLSTFKVY
;
A
#
# COMPACT_ATOMS: atom_id res chain seq x y z
N MET A 1 -48.91 -4.91 -21.17
CA MET A 1 -48.76 -5.24 -22.60
C MET A 1 -47.59 -6.19 -22.75
N ARG A 2 -47.82 -7.41 -23.25
CA ARG A 2 -46.77 -8.38 -23.59
C ARG A 2 -46.06 -7.90 -24.86
N THR A 3 -44.80 -7.54 -24.77
CA THR A 3 -43.95 -7.33 -25.95
C THR A 3 -43.45 -8.69 -26.43
N LYS A 4 -43.94 -9.13 -27.59
CA LYS A 4 -43.43 -10.29 -28.32
C LYS A 4 -41.97 -10.02 -28.72
N GLN A 5 -41.06 -10.91 -28.34
CA GLN A 5 -39.70 -10.95 -28.87
C GLN A 5 -39.76 -11.61 -30.27
N MET A 6 -39.31 -10.90 -31.29
CA MET A 6 -39.04 -11.47 -32.61
C MET A 6 -37.60 -11.99 -32.62
N TYR A 7 -37.44 -13.25 -33.01
CA TYR A 7 -36.15 -13.88 -33.29
C TYR A 7 -35.76 -13.65 -34.75
N ASN A 8 -34.46 -13.49 -35.02
CA ASN A 8 -33.90 -13.59 -36.36
C ASN A 8 -32.88 -14.74 -36.39
N GLU A 9 -32.86 -15.50 -37.49
CA GLU A 9 -32.25 -16.84 -37.63
C GLU A 9 -30.71 -16.91 -37.62
N ASN A 10 -29.99 -15.80 -37.42
CA ASN A 10 -28.53 -15.76 -37.63
C ASN A 10 -27.68 -15.35 -36.41
N GLY A 11 -28.14 -15.61 -35.18
CA GLY A 11 -27.27 -15.56 -33.98
C GLY A 11 -26.72 -14.19 -33.55
N ASP A 12 -26.84 -13.14 -34.37
CA ASP A 12 -26.41 -11.79 -34.02
C ASP A 12 -27.50 -11.02 -33.28
N LEU A 13 -27.11 -10.43 -32.15
CA LEU A 13 -27.98 -9.61 -31.32
C LEU A 13 -28.27 -8.28 -32.04
N SER A 14 -29.48 -8.13 -32.59
CA SER A 14 -29.97 -6.80 -32.96
C SER A 14 -30.04 -5.96 -31.69
N PHE A 15 -29.25 -4.87 -31.64
CA PHE A 15 -29.38 -3.85 -30.61
C PHE A 15 -30.85 -3.42 -30.54
N PRO A 16 -31.48 -3.40 -29.35
CA PRO A 16 -32.77 -2.74 -29.21
C PRO A 16 -32.56 -1.30 -29.62
N SER A 17 -33.25 -0.88 -30.69
CA SER A 17 -33.31 0.52 -31.09
C SER A 17 -33.61 1.37 -29.86
N ASP A 18 -32.77 2.36 -29.66
CA ASP A 18 -32.75 3.34 -28.58
C ASP A 18 -34.11 4.04 -28.46
N SER A 19 -35.07 3.40 -27.80
CA SER A 19 -36.43 3.92 -27.58
C SER A 19 -36.60 4.37 -26.13
N ALA A 20 -35.61 5.09 -25.60
CA ALA A 20 -35.80 5.93 -24.43
C ALA A 20 -36.21 7.34 -24.91
N PRO A 21 -37.29 7.94 -24.36
CA PRO A 21 -37.61 9.33 -24.69
C PRO A 21 -36.44 10.22 -24.26
N LYS A 22 -35.84 10.93 -25.22
CA LYS A 22 -34.81 11.95 -24.98
C LYS A 22 -35.41 13.09 -24.15
N LYS A 23 -35.46 12.93 -22.83
CA LYS A 23 -35.46 14.06 -21.90
C LYS A 23 -34.00 14.37 -21.63
N GLU A 24 -33.56 15.55 -22.05
CA GLU A 24 -32.28 16.12 -21.68
C GLU A 24 -32.16 16.11 -20.15
N LEU A 25 -31.39 15.15 -19.62
CA LEU A 25 -31.06 15.10 -18.21
C LEU A 25 -30.14 16.29 -17.91
N LYS A 26 -30.60 17.19 -17.03
CA LYS A 26 -29.74 18.21 -16.43
C LYS A 26 -28.49 17.54 -15.85
N GLN A 27 -27.35 18.14 -16.14
CA GLN A 27 -26.03 17.65 -15.77
C GLN A 27 -25.98 17.31 -14.26
N GLY A 28 -25.93 16.01 -13.94
CA GLY A 28 -25.77 15.51 -12.56
C GLY A 28 -26.86 14.55 -12.06
N GLU A 29 -27.99 14.37 -12.75
CA GLU A 29 -29.03 13.45 -12.29
C GLU A 29 -28.74 12.02 -12.79
N ILE A 30 -28.26 11.16 -11.89
CA ILE A 30 -27.95 9.75 -12.19
C ILE A 30 -29.28 8.99 -12.38
N ASP A 31 -29.61 8.58 -13.60
CA ASP A 31 -30.79 7.75 -13.87
C ASP A 31 -30.60 6.34 -13.29
N ILE A 32 -31.16 6.14 -12.09
CA ILE A 32 -31.09 4.91 -11.30
C ILE A 32 -31.65 3.72 -12.09
N ARG A 33 -32.68 3.94 -12.93
CA ARG A 33 -33.31 2.85 -13.71
C ARG A 33 -32.40 2.39 -14.84
N ALA A 34 -31.75 3.32 -15.54
CA ALA A 34 -30.77 2.99 -16.58
C ALA A 34 -29.56 2.23 -16.00
N LEU A 35 -29.10 2.61 -14.80
CA LEU A 35 -28.02 1.92 -14.08
C LEU A 35 -28.40 0.49 -13.66
N GLN A 36 -29.63 0.30 -13.18
CA GLN A 36 -30.16 -1.03 -12.84
C GLN A 36 -30.29 -1.92 -14.08
N GLN A 37 -30.79 -1.39 -15.20
CA GLN A 37 -30.89 -2.12 -16.46
C GLN A 37 -29.51 -2.51 -17.01
N LYS A 38 -28.53 -1.60 -17.01
CA LYS A 38 -27.14 -1.91 -17.40
C LYS A 38 -26.54 -3.01 -16.53
N ARG A 39 -26.79 -3.00 -15.22
CA ARG A 39 -26.32 -4.05 -14.30
C ARG A 39 -26.96 -5.41 -14.60
N HIS A 40 -28.27 -5.45 -14.83
CA HIS A 40 -28.98 -6.68 -15.18
C HIS A 40 -28.51 -7.26 -16.52
N LEU A 41 -28.28 -6.40 -17.51
CA LEU A 41 -27.74 -6.81 -18.81
C LEU A 41 -26.30 -7.37 -18.69
N ALA A 42 -25.46 -6.74 -17.87
CA ALA A 42 -24.12 -7.22 -17.58
C ALA A 42 -24.13 -8.58 -16.85
N GLU A 43 -25.08 -8.81 -15.93
CA GLU A 43 -25.27 -10.10 -15.27
C GLU A 43 -25.66 -11.19 -16.26
N ILE A 44 -26.64 -10.95 -17.16
CA ILE A 44 -27.06 -11.92 -18.20
C ILE A 44 -25.92 -12.22 -19.19
N THR A 45 -25.17 -11.19 -19.60
CA THR A 45 -24.06 -11.38 -20.55
C THR A 45 -22.96 -12.23 -19.90
N ARG A 46 -22.67 -11.99 -18.61
CA ARG A 46 -21.71 -12.77 -17.85
C ARG A 46 -22.12 -14.24 -17.70
N THR A 47 -23.40 -14.51 -17.42
CA THR A 47 -23.89 -15.89 -17.30
C THR A 47 -23.82 -16.63 -18.62
N ARG A 48 -24.15 -15.97 -19.74
CA ARG A 48 -24.02 -16.56 -21.08
C ARG A 48 -22.58 -16.90 -21.45
N ILE A 49 -21.64 -15.97 -21.22
CA ILE A 49 -20.21 -16.23 -21.46
C ILE A 49 -19.72 -17.39 -20.58
N GLU A 50 -20.19 -17.48 -19.33
CA GLU A 50 -19.84 -18.56 -18.43
C GLU A 50 -20.38 -19.93 -18.90
N GLU A 51 -21.60 -19.97 -19.43
CA GLU A 51 -22.21 -21.16 -20.02
C GLU A 51 -21.47 -21.59 -21.29
N ASP A 52 -21.18 -20.66 -22.20
CA ASP A 52 -20.45 -20.93 -23.44
C ASP A 52 -19.02 -21.42 -23.18
N MET A 53 -18.32 -20.84 -22.20
CA MET A 53 -17.00 -21.33 -21.77
C MET A 53 -17.07 -22.70 -21.08
N ARG A 54 -18.17 -23.01 -20.40
CA ARG A 54 -18.41 -24.32 -19.76
C ARG A 54 -18.67 -25.43 -20.79
N GLU A 55 -19.31 -25.09 -21.90
CA GLU A 55 -19.60 -26.02 -23.00
C GLU A 55 -18.38 -26.25 -23.90
N ASN A 56 -17.60 -25.20 -24.20
CA ASN A 56 -16.50 -25.29 -25.16
C ASN A 56 -15.15 -25.76 -24.58
N HIS A 57 -14.90 -25.66 -23.27
CA HIS A 57 -13.62 -26.12 -22.67
C HIS A 57 -13.75 -27.44 -21.87
N PRO A 58 -13.16 -28.56 -22.35
CA PRO A 58 -13.21 -29.84 -21.63
C PRO A 58 -12.54 -29.83 -20.25
N PHE A 59 -11.66 -28.86 -20.00
CA PHE A 59 -10.97 -28.63 -18.71
C PHE A 59 -11.66 -27.61 -17.80
N PHE A 60 -12.74 -26.97 -18.25
CA PHE A 60 -13.49 -26.03 -17.43
C PHE A 60 -14.13 -26.78 -16.25
N ASP A 61 -13.95 -26.23 -15.05
CA ASP A 61 -14.60 -26.69 -13.82
C ASP A 61 -14.11 -28.02 -13.22
N ARG A 62 -12.88 -28.46 -13.56
CA ARG A 62 -12.16 -29.52 -12.82
C ARG A 62 -11.18 -28.89 -11.83
N PRO A 63 -11.50 -28.82 -10.51
CA PRO A 63 -10.53 -28.39 -9.53
C PRO A 63 -9.36 -29.40 -9.50
N LEU A 64 -8.16 -28.92 -9.84
CA LEU A 64 -6.89 -29.65 -9.74
C LEU A 64 -6.72 -30.89 -10.64
N PHE A 65 -7.51 -31.06 -11.71
CA PHE A 65 -7.48 -32.20 -12.65
C PHE A 65 -7.72 -33.61 -12.04
N VAL A 66 -7.60 -33.77 -10.72
CA VAL A 66 -7.68 -35.04 -9.98
C VAL A 66 -9.06 -35.23 -9.32
N ILE A 67 -9.77 -34.15 -8.98
CA ILE A 67 -11.05 -34.24 -8.28
C ILE A 67 -12.20 -34.13 -9.28
N GLY A 68 -13.00 -35.19 -9.37
CA GLY A 68 -14.17 -35.26 -10.24
C GLY A 68 -15.18 -34.13 -10.00
N ARG A 69 -15.84 -33.69 -11.08
CA ARG A 69 -16.75 -32.53 -11.14
C ARG A 69 -17.89 -32.59 -10.11
N ALA A 70 -18.28 -33.80 -9.67
CA ALA A 70 -19.40 -34.11 -8.77
C ALA A 70 -19.00 -34.87 -7.47
N SER A 71 -17.79 -34.67 -6.94
CA SER A 71 -17.40 -35.33 -5.68
C SER A 71 -18.16 -34.77 -4.46
N ARG A 72 -18.60 -35.64 -3.55
CA ARG A 72 -19.24 -35.24 -2.27
C ARG A 72 -18.35 -34.29 -1.45
N LEU A 73 -17.03 -34.45 -1.58
CA LEU A 73 -16.02 -33.61 -0.93
C LEU A 73 -16.07 -32.16 -1.45
N ARG A 74 -16.25 -31.95 -2.76
CA ARG A 74 -16.41 -30.61 -3.34
C ARG A 74 -17.68 -29.93 -2.83
N GLU A 75 -18.78 -30.66 -2.74
CA GLU A 75 -20.06 -30.14 -2.23
C GLU A 75 -19.96 -29.73 -0.76
N PHE A 76 -19.31 -30.56 0.06
CA PHE A 76 -18.98 -30.23 1.44
C PHE A 76 -18.11 -28.97 1.53
N CYS A 77 -17.00 -28.89 0.78
CA CYS A 77 -16.14 -27.71 0.76
C CYS A 77 -16.88 -26.46 0.27
N LYS A 78 -17.75 -26.57 -0.74
CA LYS A 78 -18.59 -25.45 -1.20
C LYS A 78 -19.52 -24.96 -0.09
N LYS A 79 -20.15 -25.87 0.66
CA LYS A 79 -21.00 -25.53 1.81
C LYS A 79 -20.21 -24.82 2.91
N VAL A 80 -19.00 -25.30 3.23
CA VAL A 80 -18.11 -24.68 4.23
C VAL A 80 -17.66 -23.29 3.81
N VAL A 81 -17.20 -23.12 2.56
CA VAL A 81 -16.69 -21.83 2.04
C VAL A 81 -17.78 -20.77 1.93
N HIS A 82 -18.98 -21.16 1.50
CA HIS A 82 -20.07 -20.20 1.24
C HIS A 82 -21.04 -20.05 2.42
N SER A 83 -20.84 -20.77 3.52
CA SER A 83 -21.66 -20.61 4.73
C SER A 83 -21.49 -19.19 5.28
N ARG A 84 -22.59 -18.43 5.29
CA ARG A 84 -22.68 -17.06 5.80
C ARG A 84 -23.71 -16.99 6.91
N TYR A 85 -23.55 -16.01 7.80
CA TYR A 85 -24.56 -15.71 8.81
C TYR A 85 -25.77 -15.08 8.13
N ASP A 86 -26.87 -15.83 8.08
CA ASP A 86 -28.13 -15.32 7.57
C ASP A 86 -28.82 -14.52 8.67
N SER A 87 -28.96 -13.22 8.44
CA SER A 87 -29.64 -12.32 9.38
C SER A 87 -31.13 -12.47 9.16
N CYS A 88 -31.77 -13.48 9.75
CA CYS A 88 -33.22 -13.60 9.69
C CYS A 88 -33.82 -12.34 10.33
N ASP A 89 -34.50 -11.52 9.52
CA ASP A 89 -35.10 -10.27 9.96
C ASP A 89 -36.36 -10.62 10.76
N ASP A 90 -36.22 -10.78 12.08
CA ASP A 90 -37.39 -10.86 12.96
C ASP A 90 -38.13 -9.52 12.85
N GLY A 91 -39.28 -9.54 12.17
CA GLY A 91 -40.16 -8.40 11.87
C GLY A 91 -40.81 -7.72 13.09
N SER A 92 -40.15 -7.74 14.25
CA SER A 92 -40.57 -7.02 15.45
C SER A 92 -40.17 -5.56 15.34
N ASN A 93 -41.09 -4.74 14.80
CA ASN A 93 -41.07 -3.28 14.88
C ASN A 93 -41.18 -2.82 16.35
N GLY A 94 -40.08 -2.90 17.11
CA GLY A 94 -40.00 -2.47 18.50
C GLY A 94 -38.84 -1.48 18.72
N SER A 95 -39.19 -0.20 18.83
CA SER A 95 -38.31 0.95 19.05
C SER A 95 -37.46 0.86 20.32
N THR A 96 -36.25 0.30 20.23
CA THR A 96 -35.22 0.45 21.27
C THR A 96 -33.86 0.65 20.61
N LYS A 97 -33.13 1.74 20.95
CA LYS A 97 -31.79 2.04 20.39
C LYS A 97 -30.84 0.84 20.46
N THR A 98 -30.95 0.05 21.53
CA THR A 98 -30.21 -1.20 21.73
C THR A 98 -30.52 -2.25 20.65
N LYS A 99 -31.79 -2.50 20.31
CA LYS A 99 -32.17 -3.45 19.24
C LYS A 99 -31.64 -3.03 17.87
N ARG A 100 -31.61 -1.73 17.57
CA ARG A 100 -31.02 -1.19 16.34
C ARG A 100 -29.51 -1.43 16.27
N ARG A 101 -28.78 -1.20 17.36
CA ARG A 101 -27.34 -1.50 17.45
C ARG A 101 -27.05 -2.99 17.28
N PHE A 102 -27.86 -3.86 17.87
CA PHE A 102 -27.73 -5.31 17.67
C PHE A 102 -28.06 -5.74 16.23
N LYS A 103 -29.03 -5.09 15.56
CA LYS A 103 -29.31 -5.32 14.13
C LYS A 103 -28.12 -4.89 13.26
N GLU A 104 -27.51 -3.73 13.53
CA GLU A 104 -26.29 -3.26 12.85
C GLU A 104 -25.10 -4.21 13.05
N ILE A 105 -24.94 -4.82 14.23
CA ILE A 105 -23.87 -5.80 14.50
C ILE A 105 -24.12 -7.11 13.75
N ARG A 106 -25.36 -7.61 13.71
CA ARG A 106 -25.71 -8.84 12.96
C ARG A 106 -25.47 -8.67 11.46
N THR A 107 -25.82 -7.51 10.90
CA THR A 107 -25.57 -7.21 9.49
C THR A 107 -24.07 -7.08 9.18
N LEU A 108 -23.26 -6.58 10.13
CA LEU A 108 -21.79 -6.60 10.01
C LEU A 108 -21.22 -8.01 10.04
N ILE A 109 -21.73 -8.89 10.92
CA ILE A 109 -21.29 -10.29 11.00
C ILE A 109 -21.62 -11.05 9.70
N GLY A 110 -22.77 -10.78 9.09
CA GLY A 110 -23.20 -11.38 7.81
C GLY A 110 -22.44 -10.91 6.56
N ILE A 111 -21.51 -9.95 6.66
CA ILE A 111 -20.81 -9.41 5.48
C ILE A 111 -19.82 -10.40 4.85
N MET A 112 -19.36 -11.39 5.62
CA MET A 112 -18.37 -12.39 5.23
C MET A 112 -18.82 -13.80 5.58
N PRO A 113 -18.33 -14.83 4.86
CA PRO A 113 -18.50 -16.20 5.30
C PRO A 113 -17.72 -16.48 6.59
N TYR A 114 -18.20 -17.47 7.37
CA TYR A 114 -17.60 -17.80 8.67
C TYR A 114 -16.12 -18.19 8.56
N LEU A 115 -15.75 -18.87 7.47
CA LEU A 115 -14.37 -19.26 7.20
C LEU A 115 -13.47 -18.02 7.06
N ASP A 116 -13.91 -16.98 6.35
CA ASP A 116 -13.12 -15.74 6.21
C ASP A 116 -13.05 -14.97 7.54
N TRP A 117 -14.12 -14.95 8.33
CA TRP A 117 -14.09 -14.40 9.70
C TRP A 117 -13.06 -15.11 10.59
N GLY A 118 -13.01 -16.44 10.55
CA GLY A 118 -12.01 -17.24 11.26
C GLY A 118 -10.58 -16.93 10.79
N MET A 119 -10.38 -16.70 9.50
CA MET A 119 -9.06 -16.33 8.99
C MET A 119 -8.66 -14.90 9.39
N VAL A 120 -9.60 -13.96 9.42
CA VAL A 120 -9.33 -12.61 9.91
C VAL A 120 -8.93 -12.65 11.38
N THR A 121 -9.62 -13.42 12.23
CA THR A 121 -9.27 -13.52 13.66
C THR A 121 -7.90 -14.17 13.87
N VAL A 122 -7.59 -15.26 13.15
CA VAL A 122 -6.26 -15.89 13.20
C VAL A 122 -5.17 -14.95 12.71
N THR A 123 -5.44 -14.18 11.65
CA THR A 123 -4.48 -13.19 11.13
C THR A 123 -4.25 -12.08 12.15
N ILE A 124 -5.29 -11.55 12.80
CA ILE A 124 -5.16 -10.55 13.86
C ILE A 124 -4.34 -11.11 15.03
N PHE A 125 -4.62 -12.33 15.48
CA PHE A 125 -3.84 -12.97 16.55
C PHE A 125 -2.36 -13.16 16.17
N SER A 126 -2.09 -13.56 14.92
CA SER A 126 -0.72 -13.65 14.41
C SER A 126 -0.02 -12.28 14.36
N CYS A 127 -0.72 -11.21 13.94
CA CYS A 127 -0.17 -9.86 13.97
C CYS A 127 0.10 -9.38 15.41
N ILE A 128 -0.76 -9.73 16.37
CA ILE A 128 -0.54 -9.44 17.79
C ILE A 128 0.72 -10.18 18.28
N SER A 129 0.89 -11.45 17.91
CA SER A 129 2.12 -12.20 18.24
C SER A 129 3.37 -11.54 17.65
N MET A 130 3.30 -10.99 16.43
CA MET A 130 4.40 -10.21 15.84
C MET A 130 4.72 -8.92 16.60
N LEU A 131 3.73 -8.26 17.21
CA LEU A 131 3.98 -7.06 18.02
C LEU A 131 4.83 -7.35 19.25
N PHE A 132 4.80 -8.60 19.75
CA PHE A 132 5.60 -9.03 20.89
C PHE A 132 6.98 -9.59 20.49
N GLU A 133 7.29 -9.66 19.19
CA GLU A 133 8.63 -10.03 18.76
C GLU A 133 9.61 -8.86 18.90
N SER A 134 10.69 -9.11 19.63
CA SER A 134 11.81 -8.18 19.75
C SER A 134 12.93 -8.58 18.78
N PRO A 135 13.78 -7.63 18.32
CA PRO A 135 14.91 -7.91 17.44
C PRO A 135 16.08 -8.67 18.11
N TRP A 136 16.01 -8.86 19.42
CA TRP A 136 16.98 -9.60 20.25
C TRP A 136 16.59 -11.09 20.28
N PRO A 137 17.53 -12.02 20.52
CA PRO A 137 17.39 -13.42 20.10
C PRO A 137 16.05 -13.98 20.54
N THR A 138 15.24 -14.34 19.55
CA THR A 138 13.89 -14.88 19.70
C THR A 138 13.97 -16.15 20.54
N THR A 139 13.65 -16.03 21.83
CA THR A 139 13.10 -17.15 22.59
C THR A 139 11.93 -17.65 21.76
N GLY A 140 12.01 -18.88 21.26
CA GLY A 140 11.14 -19.44 20.21
C GLY A 140 9.66 -19.59 20.59
N GLU A 141 9.17 -18.85 21.58
CA GLU A 141 7.80 -18.90 22.10
C GLU A 141 6.78 -18.38 21.08
N ASN A 142 7.14 -17.35 20.30
CA ASN A 142 6.27 -16.79 19.26
C ASN A 142 6.17 -17.67 18.00
N LEU A 143 6.98 -18.73 17.89
CA LEU A 143 6.93 -19.66 16.75
C LEU A 143 5.62 -20.44 16.69
N ILE A 144 4.98 -20.71 17.84
CA ILE A 144 3.73 -21.47 17.90
C ILE A 144 2.63 -20.75 17.11
N ALA A 145 2.53 -19.43 17.24
CA ALA A 145 1.56 -18.63 16.50
C ALA A 145 1.82 -18.66 14.98
N ASP A 146 3.09 -18.70 14.57
CA ASP A 146 3.49 -18.83 13.17
C ASP A 146 3.10 -20.20 12.59
N TYR A 147 3.32 -21.29 13.34
CA TYR A 147 2.87 -22.63 12.93
C TYR A 147 1.35 -22.70 12.79
N VAL A 148 0.61 -22.19 13.77
CA VAL A 148 -0.87 -22.15 13.75
C VAL A 148 -1.37 -21.30 12.57
N PHE A 149 -0.74 -20.15 12.31
CA PHE A 149 -1.09 -19.29 11.18
C PHE A 149 -0.89 -20.00 9.83
N VAL A 150 0.27 -20.64 9.62
CA VAL A 150 0.54 -21.35 8.36
C VAL A 150 -0.40 -22.55 8.22
N LEU A 151 -0.59 -23.35 9.26
CA LEU A 151 -1.47 -24.53 9.22
C LEU A 151 -2.91 -24.17 8.85
N THR A 152 -3.48 -23.16 9.51
CA THR A 152 -4.84 -22.68 9.21
C THR A 152 -4.95 -22.05 7.83
N MET A 153 -3.90 -21.36 7.36
CA MET A 153 -3.82 -20.84 5.99
C MET A 153 -3.77 -21.95 4.94
N THR A 154 -2.96 -22.98 5.16
CA THR A 154 -2.90 -24.17 4.28
C THR A 154 -4.28 -24.82 4.19
N PHE A 155 -4.94 -25.02 5.33
CA PHE A 155 -6.28 -25.62 5.37
C PHE A 155 -7.31 -24.78 4.62
N GLU A 156 -7.35 -23.47 4.87
CA GLU A 156 -8.26 -22.55 4.18
C GLU A 156 -8.03 -22.57 2.66
N LEU A 157 -6.78 -22.44 2.23
CA LEU A 157 -6.43 -22.42 0.81
C LEU A 157 -6.82 -23.76 0.14
N LEU A 158 -6.56 -24.88 0.80
CA LEU A 158 -6.95 -26.20 0.30
C LEU A 158 -8.48 -26.30 0.13
N VAL A 159 -9.25 -25.90 1.15
CA VAL A 159 -10.72 -25.93 1.12
C VAL A 159 -11.25 -25.01 0.01
N LYS A 160 -10.67 -23.82 -0.19
CA LYS A 160 -11.04 -22.89 -1.26
C LYS A 160 -10.68 -23.42 -2.65
N ILE A 161 -9.50 -23.99 -2.83
CA ILE A 161 -9.05 -24.60 -4.10
C ILE A 161 -9.97 -25.76 -4.49
N VAL A 162 -10.36 -26.60 -3.53
CA VAL A 162 -11.25 -27.74 -3.78
C VAL A 162 -12.68 -27.29 -4.10
N ALA A 163 -13.21 -26.28 -3.40
CA ALA A 163 -14.55 -25.76 -3.64
C ALA A 163 -14.66 -25.04 -5.00
N ASN A 164 -13.74 -24.12 -5.24
CA ASN A 164 -13.84 -23.11 -6.29
C ASN A 164 -12.91 -23.35 -7.48
N GLY A 165 -11.86 -24.18 -7.35
CA GLY A 165 -10.82 -24.36 -8.36
C GLY A 165 -9.70 -23.31 -8.30
N LEU A 166 -8.55 -23.64 -8.90
CA LEU A 166 -7.33 -22.83 -8.83
C LEU A 166 -7.26 -21.73 -9.91
N PHE A 167 -7.44 -22.09 -11.19
CA PHE A 167 -7.30 -21.17 -12.34
C PHE A 167 -8.47 -21.23 -13.34
N PHE A 168 -8.93 -22.42 -13.73
CA PHE A 168 -9.90 -22.62 -14.83
C PHE A 168 -11.36 -22.65 -14.38
N THR A 169 -11.74 -21.71 -13.51
CA THR A 169 -13.11 -21.55 -13.02
C THR A 169 -13.52 -20.09 -12.92
N PRO A 170 -14.80 -19.76 -13.15
CA PRO A 170 -15.30 -18.37 -13.11
C PRO A 170 -15.22 -17.74 -11.72
N LYS A 171 -15.05 -18.56 -10.66
CA LYS A 171 -14.80 -18.15 -9.28
C LYS A 171 -13.43 -18.63 -8.77
N ALA A 172 -12.43 -18.72 -9.65
CA ALA A 172 -11.09 -19.20 -9.29
C ALA A 172 -10.49 -18.39 -8.13
N VAL A 173 -9.75 -19.10 -7.25
CA VAL A 173 -9.05 -18.48 -6.10
C VAL A 173 -8.05 -17.41 -6.56
N VAL A 174 -7.41 -17.60 -7.72
CA VAL A 174 -6.41 -16.69 -8.28
C VAL A 174 -6.95 -15.92 -9.49
N SER A 175 -8.19 -15.43 -9.41
CA SER A 175 -8.80 -14.62 -10.48
C SER A 175 -8.51 -13.11 -10.34
N ASP A 176 -8.23 -12.66 -9.12
CA ASP A 176 -8.07 -11.25 -8.77
C ASP A 176 -6.69 -10.97 -8.17
N VAL A 177 -6.28 -9.69 -8.18
CA VAL A 177 -5.05 -9.21 -7.49
C VAL A 177 -5.01 -9.64 -6.02
N GLY A 178 -6.17 -9.64 -5.33
CA GLY A 178 -6.26 -10.10 -3.94
C GLY A 178 -5.98 -11.61 -3.78
N GLY A 179 -6.35 -12.42 -4.77
CA GLY A 179 -6.04 -13.85 -4.80
C GLY A 179 -4.55 -14.12 -5.01
N VAL A 180 -3.92 -13.38 -5.92
CA VAL A 180 -2.47 -13.41 -6.15
C VAL A 180 -1.70 -13.02 -4.89
N MET A 181 -2.10 -11.93 -4.22
CA MET A 181 -1.50 -11.50 -2.95
C MET A 181 -1.66 -12.57 -1.86
N THR A 182 -2.80 -13.26 -1.81
CA THR A 182 -3.04 -14.33 -0.83
C THR A 182 -2.13 -15.53 -1.09
N MET A 183 -1.95 -15.94 -2.36
CA MET A 183 -0.99 -16.99 -2.73
C MET A 183 0.44 -16.60 -2.40
N PHE A 184 0.83 -15.35 -2.68
CA PHE A 184 2.17 -14.85 -2.38
C PHE A 184 2.45 -14.88 -0.87
N ILE A 185 1.54 -14.37 -0.03
CA ILE A 185 1.67 -14.41 1.44
C ILE A 185 1.76 -15.86 1.95
N TYR A 186 1.02 -16.79 1.33
CA TYR A 186 1.07 -18.21 1.67
C TYR A 186 2.45 -18.80 1.39
N PHE A 187 2.95 -18.64 0.16
CA PHE A 187 4.26 -19.14 -0.23
C PHE A 187 5.37 -18.55 0.64
N THR A 188 5.38 -17.24 0.89
CA THR A 188 6.40 -16.62 1.76
C THR A 188 6.34 -17.15 3.19
N SER A 189 5.14 -17.39 3.72
CA SER A 189 4.98 -17.92 5.08
C SER A 189 5.41 -19.38 5.20
N VAL A 190 5.09 -20.22 4.20
CA VAL A 190 5.54 -21.62 4.14
C VAL A 190 7.05 -21.70 3.95
N THR A 191 7.62 -20.93 3.01
CA THR A 191 9.08 -20.90 2.78
C THR A 191 9.84 -20.47 4.03
N PHE A 192 9.34 -19.45 4.76
CA PHE A 192 9.93 -19.03 6.03
C PHE A 192 9.91 -20.15 7.08
N LEU A 193 8.78 -20.85 7.22
CA LEU A 193 8.60 -21.94 8.18
C LEU A 193 9.47 -23.17 7.82
N MET A 194 9.63 -23.47 6.53
CA MET A 194 10.49 -24.56 6.06
C MET A 194 11.98 -24.28 6.23
N TRP A 195 12.41 -23.03 6.02
CA TRP A 195 13.82 -22.64 6.10
C TRP A 195 14.28 -22.44 7.55
N MET A 196 13.42 -21.89 8.42
CA MET A 196 13.68 -21.59 9.83
C MET A 196 15.13 -21.09 10.12
N PRO A 197 15.53 -19.93 9.54
CA PRO A 197 16.91 -19.45 9.64
C PRO A 197 17.26 -19.07 11.09
N ARG A 198 18.31 -19.69 11.65
CA ARG A 198 18.82 -19.39 13.01
C ARG A 198 19.73 -18.16 13.06
N HIS A 199 20.34 -17.80 11.93
CA HIS A 199 21.19 -16.62 11.80
C HIS A 199 20.73 -15.82 10.59
N VAL A 200 20.54 -14.50 10.78
CA VAL A 200 20.08 -13.58 9.73
C VAL A 200 21.13 -12.49 9.55
N GLU A 201 21.84 -12.57 8.44
CA GLU A 201 22.81 -11.54 8.04
C GLU A 201 22.09 -10.33 7.42
N ILE A 202 22.68 -9.15 7.57
CA ILE A 202 22.18 -7.90 6.98
C ILE A 202 22.31 -7.98 5.46
N ASN A 203 21.26 -7.58 4.73
CA ASN A 203 21.10 -7.69 3.28
C ASN A 203 21.05 -9.13 2.73
N SER A 204 20.65 -10.10 3.55
CA SER A 204 20.47 -11.50 3.13
C SER A 204 19.03 -11.82 2.68
N PHE A 205 18.87 -12.94 1.97
CA PHE A 205 17.54 -13.48 1.62
C PHE A 205 16.68 -13.80 2.85
N ALA A 206 17.30 -14.17 3.98
CA ALA A 206 16.61 -14.41 5.23
C ALA A 206 15.97 -13.11 5.78
N GLN A 207 16.67 -11.98 5.67
CA GLN A 207 16.09 -10.67 6.04
C GLN A 207 14.93 -10.28 5.11
N LEU A 208 15.04 -10.56 3.80
CA LEU A 208 13.95 -10.33 2.86
C LEU A 208 12.70 -11.16 3.21
N LEU A 209 12.86 -12.44 3.55
CA LEU A 209 11.75 -13.29 3.99
C LEU A 209 11.11 -12.78 5.29
N MET A 210 11.89 -12.22 6.22
CA MET A 210 11.35 -11.55 7.41
C MET A 210 10.52 -10.31 7.07
N ILE A 211 10.98 -9.49 6.12
CA ILE A 211 10.22 -8.34 5.62
C ILE A 211 8.92 -8.79 4.95
N PHE A 212 8.95 -9.87 4.17
CA PHE A 212 7.77 -10.46 3.57
C PHE A 212 6.80 -11.03 4.60
N ARG A 213 7.32 -11.55 5.72
CA ARG A 213 6.51 -11.95 6.87
C ARG A 213 5.73 -10.77 7.46
N ALA A 214 6.33 -9.58 7.51
CA ALA A 214 5.67 -8.36 7.97
C ALA A 214 4.51 -7.89 7.06
N MET A 215 4.35 -8.46 5.87
CA MET A 215 3.20 -8.20 5.00
C MET A 215 1.92 -8.97 5.36
N ARG A 216 1.92 -9.87 6.36
CA ARG A 216 0.71 -10.62 6.77
C ARG A 216 -0.54 -9.76 7.02
N PRO A 217 -0.48 -8.53 7.58
CA PRO A 217 -1.65 -7.65 7.71
C PRO A 217 -2.35 -7.34 6.38
N LEU A 218 -1.64 -7.38 5.24
CA LEU A 218 -2.24 -7.19 3.91
C LEU A 218 -3.26 -8.28 3.58
N ARG A 219 -3.25 -9.43 4.26
CA ARG A 219 -4.29 -10.45 4.11
C ARG A 219 -5.66 -9.96 4.60
N VAL A 220 -5.71 -9.09 5.60
CA VAL A 220 -6.97 -8.47 6.04
C VAL A 220 -7.57 -7.63 4.91
N TYR A 221 -6.71 -6.96 4.13
CA TYR A 221 -7.13 -6.26 2.92
C TYR A 221 -7.73 -7.20 1.86
N THR A 222 -7.16 -8.40 1.66
CA THR A 222 -7.67 -9.34 0.64
C THR A 222 -8.96 -10.04 1.08
N LEU A 223 -9.12 -10.31 2.38
CA LEU A 223 -10.31 -10.92 2.97
C LEU A 223 -11.47 -9.94 3.12
N VAL A 224 -11.19 -8.65 3.38
CA VAL A 224 -12.23 -7.65 3.64
C VAL A 224 -12.70 -6.94 2.36
N PRO A 225 -13.91 -7.25 1.82
CA PRO A 225 -14.36 -6.70 0.55
C PRO A 225 -14.55 -5.18 0.61
N HIS A 226 -14.86 -4.64 1.79
CA HIS A 226 -14.94 -3.20 2.01
C HIS A 226 -13.57 -2.51 1.82
N ILE A 227 -12.51 -3.02 2.45
CA ILE A 227 -11.15 -2.46 2.31
C ILE A 227 -10.67 -2.64 0.86
N ARG A 228 -10.99 -3.79 0.23
CA ARG A 228 -10.72 -4.02 -1.19
C ARG A 228 -11.30 -2.92 -2.07
N ARG A 229 -12.57 -2.55 -1.86
CA ARG A 229 -13.22 -1.47 -2.60
C ARG A 229 -12.53 -0.12 -2.37
N VAL A 230 -12.19 0.21 -1.13
CA VAL A 230 -11.50 1.47 -0.80
C VAL A 230 -10.18 1.61 -1.57
N VAL A 231 -9.37 0.55 -1.63
CA VAL A 231 -8.10 0.58 -2.36
C VAL A 231 -8.32 0.64 -3.88
N LEU A 232 -9.33 -0.06 -4.40
CA LEU A 232 -9.69 0.05 -5.83
C LEU A 232 -10.11 1.48 -6.20
N GLU A 233 -10.90 2.14 -5.35
CA GLU A 233 -11.27 3.54 -5.55
C GLU A 233 -10.06 4.47 -5.43
N PHE A 234 -9.12 4.19 -4.52
CA PHE A 234 -7.85 4.92 -4.45
C PHE A 234 -7.06 4.81 -5.75
N PHE A 235 -6.92 3.60 -6.30
CA PHE A 235 -6.20 3.39 -7.55
C PHE A 235 -6.94 3.95 -8.78
N ARG A 236 -8.27 4.12 -8.72
CA ARG A 236 -9.04 4.76 -9.79
C ARG A 236 -8.59 6.21 -10.05
N GLY A 237 -8.15 6.92 -9.02
CA GLY A 237 -7.58 8.27 -9.12
C GLY A 237 -6.07 8.31 -9.40
N PHE A 238 -5.40 7.15 -9.53
CA PHE A 238 -3.94 7.09 -9.59
C PHE A 238 -3.36 7.75 -10.85
N LYS A 239 -4.09 7.76 -11.97
CA LYS A 239 -3.64 8.38 -13.21
C LYS A 239 -3.31 9.87 -13.04
N GLU A 240 -4.19 10.63 -12.39
CA GLU A 240 -3.99 12.06 -12.15
C GLU A 240 -2.86 12.31 -11.14
N ILE A 241 -2.78 11.48 -10.10
CA ILE A 241 -1.69 11.53 -9.12
C ILE A 241 -0.34 11.29 -9.83
N LEU A 242 -0.28 10.31 -10.73
CA LEU A 242 0.92 9.97 -11.49
C LEU A 242 1.35 11.12 -12.41
N LEU A 243 0.41 11.79 -13.07
CA LEU A 243 0.72 12.96 -13.90
C LEU A 243 1.40 14.07 -13.08
N VAL A 244 0.84 14.38 -11.91
CA VAL A 244 1.39 15.40 -11.01
C VAL A 244 2.75 14.97 -10.45
N THR A 245 2.95 13.70 -10.11
CA THR A 245 4.25 13.22 -9.61
C THR A 245 5.33 13.25 -10.69
N ILE A 246 5.00 12.91 -11.95
CA ILE A 246 5.94 13.07 -13.07
C ILE A 246 6.35 14.53 -13.23
N LEU A 247 5.40 15.46 -13.23
CA LEU A 247 5.70 16.90 -13.32
C LEU A 247 6.64 17.35 -12.19
N MET A 248 6.36 16.91 -10.96
CA MET A 248 7.21 17.21 -9.81
C MET A 248 8.62 16.63 -9.96
N ILE A 249 8.77 15.41 -10.47
CA ILE A 249 10.07 14.80 -10.72
C ILE A 249 10.85 15.58 -11.79
N VAL A 250 10.20 16.02 -12.87
CA VAL A 250 10.83 16.82 -13.93
C VAL A 250 11.33 18.16 -13.37
N VAL A 251 10.49 18.87 -12.61
CA VAL A 251 10.88 20.11 -11.95
C VAL A 251 12.06 19.86 -11.00
N MET A 252 11.98 18.84 -10.16
CA MET A 252 13.08 18.46 -9.26
C MET A 252 14.38 18.18 -10.01
N PHE A 253 14.31 17.53 -11.18
CA PHE A 253 15.48 17.24 -12.00
C PHE A 253 16.14 18.50 -12.58
N ILE A 254 15.35 19.48 -13.04
CA ILE A 254 15.86 20.77 -13.52
C ILE A 254 16.60 21.50 -12.39
N PHE A 255 15.96 21.60 -11.22
CA PHE A 255 16.58 22.23 -10.04
C PHE A 255 17.80 21.42 -9.55
N ALA A 256 17.76 20.09 -9.56
CA ALA A 256 18.90 19.25 -9.17
C ALA A 256 20.10 19.50 -10.08
N SER A 257 19.88 19.53 -11.40
CA SER A 257 20.93 19.77 -12.40
C SER A 257 21.56 21.16 -12.22
N PHE A 258 20.73 22.18 -11.99
CA PHE A 258 21.22 23.52 -11.71
C PHE A 258 21.99 23.60 -10.38
N GLY A 259 21.47 22.96 -9.33
CA GLY A 259 22.12 22.90 -8.03
C GLY A 259 23.50 22.24 -8.10
N VAL A 260 23.63 21.12 -8.81
CA VAL A 260 24.91 20.43 -9.03
C VAL A 260 25.91 21.35 -9.75
N GLN A 261 25.48 22.10 -10.76
CA GLN A 261 26.37 23.01 -11.49
C GLN A 261 26.88 24.17 -10.63
N ILE A 262 26.06 24.71 -9.71
CA ILE A 262 26.46 25.84 -8.87
C ILE A 262 27.28 25.38 -7.67
N VAL A 263 26.76 24.39 -6.92
CA VAL A 263 27.25 24.02 -5.59
C VAL A 263 27.92 22.64 -5.54
N GLY A 264 27.98 21.90 -6.63
CA GLY A 264 28.64 20.59 -6.70
C GLY A 264 30.11 20.68 -6.29
N GLY A 265 30.52 19.85 -5.32
CA GLY A 265 31.87 19.81 -4.77
C GLY A 265 32.26 20.99 -3.88
N LYS A 266 31.39 22.00 -3.71
CA LYS A 266 31.70 23.27 -3.01
C LYS A 266 31.02 23.38 -1.63
N LEU A 267 30.29 22.36 -1.20
CA LEU A 267 29.60 22.33 0.10
C LEU A 267 30.46 21.77 1.23
N ALA A 268 31.58 21.13 0.89
CA ALA A 268 32.47 20.55 1.88
C ALA A 268 33.16 21.64 2.68
N SER A 269 33.30 21.41 3.98
CA SER A 269 34.03 22.33 4.85
C SER A 269 34.64 21.60 6.03
N CYS A 270 35.59 22.27 6.68
CA CYS A 270 36.15 21.82 7.93
C CYS A 270 35.07 21.84 9.02
N ASN A 271 35.10 20.82 9.89
CA ASN A 271 34.29 20.78 11.10
C ASN A 271 34.68 21.86 12.13
N ASP A 272 35.93 22.32 12.09
CA ASP A 272 36.42 23.44 12.91
C ASP A 272 36.07 24.79 12.25
N PRO A 273 35.23 25.64 12.86
CA PRO A 273 34.79 26.92 12.29
C PRO A 273 35.92 27.96 12.16
N THR A 274 37.04 27.78 12.86
CA THR A 274 38.19 28.69 12.78
C THR A 274 38.97 28.55 11.47
N ILE A 275 38.87 27.38 10.82
CA ILE A 275 39.63 27.04 9.63
C ILE A 275 38.74 27.16 8.38
N LYS A 276 39.13 28.03 7.44
CA LYS A 276 38.40 28.26 6.18
C LYS A 276 39.00 27.54 4.98
N SER A 277 40.30 27.26 4.99
CA SER A 277 41.00 26.59 3.87
C SER A 277 41.14 25.08 4.11
N ARG A 278 41.07 24.31 3.02
CA ARG A 278 41.20 22.85 3.07
C ARG A 278 42.60 22.40 3.54
N GLU A 279 43.64 23.11 3.11
CA GLU A 279 45.04 22.80 3.43
C GLU A 279 45.33 22.89 4.93
N ASN A 280 44.67 23.82 5.63
CA ASN A 280 44.85 24.02 7.07
C ASN A 280 43.92 23.14 7.93
N CYS A 281 43.03 22.34 7.31
CA CYS A 281 42.10 21.46 8.00
C CYS A 281 42.78 20.13 8.38
N THR A 282 43.85 20.22 9.16
CA THR A 282 44.66 19.09 9.65
C THR A 282 44.86 19.16 11.16
N GLY A 283 45.04 18.00 11.79
CA GLY A 283 45.24 17.88 13.24
C GLY A 283 43.96 17.63 14.03
N ILE A 284 43.96 18.05 15.29
CA ILE A 284 42.90 17.81 16.27
C ILE A 284 42.42 19.12 16.88
N PHE A 285 41.16 19.19 17.28
CA PHE A 285 40.59 20.36 17.96
C PHE A 285 39.53 19.96 19.00
N TRP A 286 39.20 20.90 19.89
CA TRP A 286 38.15 20.74 20.89
C TRP A 286 36.78 21.08 20.29
N GLN A 287 35.94 20.06 20.09
CA GLN A 287 34.56 20.23 19.63
C GLN A 287 33.61 20.36 20.82
N LYS A 288 32.85 21.46 20.85
CA LYS A 288 31.76 21.66 21.82
C LYS A 288 30.62 20.66 21.55
N ILE A 289 30.15 19.97 22.58
CA ILE A 289 29.01 19.05 22.50
C ILE A 289 27.73 19.82 22.85
N PHE A 290 26.74 19.78 21.96
CA PHE A 290 25.45 20.40 22.20
C PHE A 290 24.63 19.56 23.19
N VAL A 291 24.50 20.03 24.44
CA VAL A 291 23.72 19.37 25.51
C VAL A 291 22.22 19.61 25.33
N THR A 292 21.83 20.85 25.00
CA THR A 292 20.42 21.22 24.78
C THR A 292 20.27 22.10 23.54
N ARG A 293 19.15 21.97 22.82
CA ARG A 293 18.78 22.86 21.72
C ARG A 293 17.99 24.09 22.17
N LEU A 294 17.51 24.10 23.42
CA LEU A 294 16.79 25.22 24.00
C LEU A 294 17.75 26.37 24.33
N GLU A 295 17.23 27.60 24.36
CA GLU A 295 17.94 28.75 24.89
C GLU A 295 17.90 28.68 26.41
N VAL A 296 19.00 28.19 27.00
CA VAL A 296 19.19 28.08 28.44
C VAL A 296 20.27 29.08 28.85
N TYR A 297 20.18 29.60 30.08
CA TYR A 297 21.23 30.44 30.66
C TYR A 297 22.58 29.71 30.63
N GLY A 298 23.63 30.38 30.13
CA GLY A 298 24.97 29.80 29.98
C GLY A 298 25.22 29.04 28.67
N LYS A 299 24.29 29.07 27.70
CA LYS A 299 24.45 28.43 26.37
C LYS A 299 25.69 28.90 25.59
N ASP A 300 26.05 30.16 25.77
CA ASP A 300 27.21 30.77 25.10
C ASP A 300 28.48 30.71 25.97
N ASP A 301 28.37 30.17 27.18
CA ASP A 301 29.50 30.07 28.10
C ASP A 301 30.41 28.89 27.71
N GLU A 302 31.68 29.20 27.47
CA GLU A 302 32.67 28.27 26.96
C GLU A 302 33.03 27.16 27.95
N ASP A 303 32.88 27.43 29.25
CA ASP A 303 33.32 26.55 30.33
C ASP A 303 32.20 25.62 30.82
N MET A 304 30.93 25.99 30.56
CA MET A 304 29.75 25.24 31.00
C MET A 304 29.42 24.05 30.09
N HIS A 305 29.98 24.02 28.87
CA HIS A 305 29.71 22.98 27.88
C HIS A 305 30.83 21.95 27.77
N PRO A 306 30.52 20.64 27.81
CA PRO A 306 31.52 19.61 27.64
C PRO A 306 32.14 19.67 26.23
N LYS A 307 33.47 19.63 26.18
CA LYS A 307 34.26 19.60 24.93
C LYS A 307 34.91 18.22 24.80
N ILE A 308 34.94 17.69 23.58
CA ILE A 308 35.66 16.45 23.24
C ILE A 308 36.67 16.70 22.14
N LEU A 309 37.80 16.02 22.22
CA LEU A 309 38.88 16.14 21.26
C LEU A 309 38.58 15.26 20.03
N VAL A 310 38.46 15.89 18.86
CA VAL A 310 38.10 15.22 17.59
C VAL A 310 39.08 15.60 16.48
N PRO A 311 39.29 14.72 15.48
CA PRO A 311 40.10 15.07 14.32
C PRO A 311 39.41 16.12 13.46
N ARG A 312 40.21 17.02 12.88
CA ARG A 312 39.72 17.92 11.83
C ARG A 312 39.49 17.13 10.56
N VAL A 313 38.30 17.27 9.99
CA VAL A 313 37.93 16.59 8.74
C VAL A 313 37.20 17.56 7.83
N TRP A 314 37.60 17.57 6.56
CA TRP A 314 36.95 18.34 5.50
C TRP A 314 35.87 17.47 4.85
N THR A 315 34.61 17.66 5.24
CA THR A 315 33.50 16.81 4.78
C THR A 315 32.27 17.61 4.37
N ASN A 316 31.44 16.98 3.56
CA ASN A 316 30.10 17.49 3.26
C ASN A 316 29.16 17.31 4.46
N PRO A 317 28.08 18.10 4.54
CA PRO A 317 26.98 17.82 5.45
C PRO A 317 26.48 16.38 5.28
N ARG A 318 26.29 15.66 6.40
CA ARG A 318 25.93 14.24 6.37
C ARG A 318 24.56 13.96 5.72
N ASN A 319 23.62 14.88 5.88
CA ASN A 319 22.24 14.69 5.45
C ASN A 319 22.02 15.00 3.96
N PHE A 320 22.82 15.89 3.38
CA PHE A 320 22.64 16.30 1.99
C PHE A 320 23.94 16.77 1.34
N ASN A 321 24.07 16.53 0.04
CA ASN A 321 25.12 17.08 -0.81
C ASN A 321 24.60 17.22 -2.25
N PHE A 322 25.28 18.03 -3.05
CA PHE A 322 24.93 18.33 -4.43
C PHE A 322 26.03 17.90 -5.41
N ASP A 323 26.83 16.89 -5.04
CA ASP A 323 27.96 16.44 -5.86
C ASP A 323 27.49 15.60 -7.06
N HIS A 324 26.37 14.88 -6.88
CA HIS A 324 25.72 14.09 -7.92
C HIS A 324 24.24 14.47 -8.03
N VAL A 325 23.68 14.33 -9.24
CA VAL A 325 22.26 14.65 -9.51
C VAL A 325 21.32 13.84 -8.62
N GLY A 326 21.64 12.57 -8.32
CA GLY A 326 20.84 11.74 -7.41
C GLY A 326 20.79 12.26 -5.97
N ASN A 327 21.94 12.63 -5.41
CA ASN A 327 22.02 13.20 -4.06
C ASN A 327 21.35 14.59 -3.99
N ALA A 328 21.52 15.40 -5.03
CA ALA A 328 20.82 16.67 -5.17
C ALA A 328 19.29 16.47 -5.25
N MET A 329 18.81 15.47 -5.99
CA MET A 329 17.39 15.15 -6.09
C MET A 329 16.83 14.69 -4.73
N LEU A 330 17.58 13.89 -3.96
CA LEU A 330 17.20 13.47 -2.61
C LEU A 330 17.16 14.65 -1.63
N ALA A 331 18.18 15.52 -1.64
CA ALA A 331 18.20 16.75 -0.86
C ALA A 331 17.00 17.65 -1.20
N LEU A 332 16.71 17.78 -2.49
CA LEU A 332 15.57 18.53 -2.99
C LEU A 332 14.23 17.86 -2.62
N PHE A 333 14.17 16.54 -2.50
CA PHE A 333 12.99 15.82 -2.01
C PHE A 333 12.76 16.09 -0.52
N GLU A 334 13.81 16.08 0.30
CA GLU A 334 13.72 16.43 1.72
C GLU A 334 13.20 17.86 1.89
N THR A 335 13.69 18.83 1.09
CA THR A 335 13.17 20.22 1.14
C THR A 335 11.69 20.34 0.78
N LEU A 336 11.15 19.47 -0.09
CA LEU A 336 9.74 19.47 -0.46
C LEU A 336 8.83 19.08 0.70
N SER A 337 9.34 18.33 1.68
CA SER A 337 8.60 17.97 2.90
C SER A 337 8.47 19.12 3.90
N TYR A 338 9.04 20.30 3.61
CA TYR A 338 9.16 21.46 4.49
C TYR A 338 9.94 21.19 5.80
N LYS A 339 10.59 20.03 5.92
CA LYS A 339 11.44 19.68 7.06
C LYS A 339 12.90 19.93 6.73
N GLY A 340 13.62 20.59 7.63
CA GLY A 340 15.07 20.79 7.49
C GLY A 340 15.50 21.74 6.38
N TRP A 341 14.57 22.36 5.63
CA TRP A 341 14.92 23.24 4.50
C TRP A 341 15.69 24.50 4.94
N ASN A 342 15.40 25.02 6.15
CA ASN A 342 16.15 26.14 6.74
C ASN A 342 17.64 25.82 6.84
N VAL A 343 17.98 24.58 7.24
CA VAL A 343 19.38 24.14 7.37
C VAL A 343 20.07 24.14 6.01
N ILE A 344 19.38 23.65 4.97
CA ILE A 344 19.91 23.66 3.59
C ILE A 344 20.11 25.10 3.10
N ARG A 345 19.12 25.99 3.31
CA ARG A 345 19.20 27.40 2.96
C ARG A 345 20.36 28.11 3.65
N ASP A 346 20.50 27.92 4.96
CA ASP A 346 21.50 28.63 5.77
C ASP A 346 22.92 28.13 5.45
N ILE A 347 23.08 26.84 5.14
CA ILE A 347 24.35 26.28 4.66
C ILE A 347 24.69 26.82 3.26
N LEU A 348 23.72 26.89 2.34
CA LEU A 348 23.94 27.46 1.01
C LEU A 348 24.36 28.93 1.09
N TRP A 349 23.71 29.70 1.96
CA TRP A 349 24.06 31.10 2.23
C TRP A 349 25.49 31.22 2.76
N ASN A 350 25.84 30.46 3.81
CA ASN A 350 27.14 30.56 4.47
C ASN A 350 28.32 30.07 3.61
N ARG A 351 28.10 29.13 2.67
CA ARG A 351 29.18 28.51 1.88
C ARG A 351 29.40 29.15 0.51
N GLN A 352 28.33 29.62 -0.13
CA GLN A 352 28.37 30.12 -1.52
C GLN A 352 27.86 31.55 -1.68
N GLY A 353 27.16 32.09 -0.68
CA GLY A 353 26.65 33.46 -0.70
C GLY A 353 25.24 33.62 -1.29
N PRO A 354 24.85 34.88 -1.60
CA PRO A 354 23.43 35.25 -1.79
C PRO A 354 22.75 34.63 -3.01
N VAL A 355 23.51 34.36 -4.09
CA VAL A 355 22.95 33.83 -5.35
C VAL A 355 22.40 32.42 -5.16
N SER A 356 23.09 31.59 -4.38
CA SER A 356 22.64 30.23 -4.02
C SER A 356 21.43 30.23 -3.08
N TYR A 357 21.21 31.33 -2.35
CA TYR A 357 20.03 31.53 -1.51
C TYR A 357 18.78 31.86 -2.33
N PHE A 358 18.89 32.71 -3.35
CA PHE A 358 17.81 32.97 -4.29
C PHE A 358 17.37 31.69 -5.02
N PHE A 359 18.30 30.78 -5.30
CA PHE A 359 17.98 29.46 -5.84
C PHE A 359 17.14 28.59 -4.86
N ALA A 360 17.54 28.51 -3.59
CA ALA A 360 16.79 27.75 -2.58
C ALA A 360 15.40 28.35 -2.27
N THR A 361 15.28 29.69 -2.29
CA THR A 361 14.01 30.40 -2.01
C THR A 361 13.07 30.47 -3.21
N SER A 362 13.60 30.62 -4.44
CA SER A 362 12.78 30.60 -5.68
C SER A 362 12.07 29.26 -5.85
N LYS A 363 12.74 28.14 -5.54
CA LYS A 363 12.11 26.81 -5.52
C LYS A 363 10.94 26.75 -4.54
N GLN A 364 11.09 27.33 -3.35
CA GLN A 364 10.04 27.35 -2.32
C GLN A 364 8.82 28.16 -2.77
N LEU A 365 9.04 29.28 -3.47
CA LEU A 365 8.00 30.11 -4.07
C LEU A 365 7.26 29.40 -5.20
N THR A 366 7.97 28.73 -6.12
CA THR A 366 7.33 27.92 -7.18
C THR A 366 6.51 26.76 -6.63
N ASN A 367 6.98 26.10 -5.56
CA ASN A 367 6.26 24.99 -4.94
C ASN A 367 5.07 25.46 -4.09
N GLY A 368 5.18 26.62 -3.43
CA GLY A 368 4.05 27.29 -2.80
C GLY A 368 2.95 27.57 -3.83
N PHE A 369 3.31 28.09 -5.00
CA PHE A 369 2.38 28.35 -6.11
C PHE A 369 1.73 27.07 -6.66
N LEU A 370 2.51 26.01 -6.90
CA LEU A 370 2.02 24.70 -7.32
C LEU A 370 1.11 24.02 -6.28
N SER A 371 1.36 24.28 -4.98
CA SER A 371 0.48 23.83 -3.90
C SER A 371 -0.83 24.63 -3.84
N THR A 372 -0.82 25.92 -4.19
CA THR A 372 -2.02 26.77 -4.24
C THR A 372 -2.93 26.40 -5.42
N PHE A 373 -2.38 25.94 -6.54
CA PHE A 373 -3.14 25.37 -7.65
C PHE A 373 -3.88 24.06 -7.32
N LYS A 374 -3.66 23.50 -6.12
CA LYS A 374 -4.32 22.27 -5.64
C LYS A 374 -5.64 22.51 -4.90
N VAL A 375 -6.13 23.76 -4.84
CA VAL A 375 -7.37 24.15 -4.14
C VAL A 375 -8.50 24.57 -5.09
N TYR A 376 -8.31 24.45 -6.42
CA TYR A 376 -9.37 24.70 -7.40
C TYR A 376 -9.66 23.49 -8.28
#